data_AF-A0A2P6PHP7-F1
#
_entry.id   AF-A0A2P6PHP7-F1
#
_cell.length_a   1.000
_cell.length_b   1.000
_cell.length_c   1.000
_cell.angle_alpha   90.00
_cell.angle_beta   90.00
_cell.angle_gamma   90.00
#
_symmetry.space_group_name_H-M   'P 1'
#
loop_
_entity.id
_entity.type
_entity.pdbx_description
1 polymer ?
#
loop_
_entity_poly.entity_id
_entity_poly.type
_entity_poly.pdbx_seq_one_letter_code
_entity_poly.pdbx_strand_id
1 'polypeptide(L)'
;MQLLQSMQVASAVIESDCQVAVTAITSEQTDLSQLSALIAEVKDLFVSTAGIRLRFVRRQANTVAHRLASQGFESNINHEWFVNAPEIILDALMYDSNRIH
;
A
#
# COMPACT_ATOMS: atom_id res chain seq x y z
N MET A 1 -3.79 8.89 -2.05
CA MET A 1 -5.22 8.84 -1.68
C MET A 1 -6.19 9.25 -2.79
N GLN A 2 -5.70 9.82 -3.90
CA GLN A 2 -6.53 10.23 -5.03
C GLN A 2 -7.41 9.10 -5.61
N LEU A 3 -6.93 7.85 -5.60
CA LEU A 3 -7.73 6.67 -5.97
C LEU A 3 -8.90 6.41 -5.01
N LEU A 4 -8.68 6.50 -3.69
CA LEU A 4 -9.75 6.31 -2.71
C LEU A 4 -10.81 7.41 -2.83
N GLN A 5 -10.37 8.65 -3.11
CA GLN A 5 -11.26 9.78 -3.37
C GLN A 5 -12.06 9.59 -4.67
N SER A 6 -11.44 9.12 -5.75
CA SER A 6 -12.16 8.87 -7.02
C SER A 6 -13.15 7.71 -6.90
N MET A 7 -12.86 6.72 -6.06
CA MET A 7 -13.77 5.61 -5.75
C MET A 7 -14.81 5.93 -4.67
N GLN A 8 -14.85 7.17 -4.15
CA GLN A 8 -15.75 7.60 -3.07
C GLN A 8 -15.67 6.73 -1.80
N VAL A 9 -14.48 6.21 -1.50
CA VAL A 9 -14.26 5.37 -0.31
C VAL A 9 -14.09 6.27 0.93
N ALA A 10 -15.07 6.23 1.83
CA ALA A 10 -15.08 7.05 3.05
C ALA A 10 -14.19 6.51 4.19
N SER A 11 -13.85 5.22 4.16
CA SER A 11 -12.93 4.61 5.13
C SER A 11 -12.22 3.42 4.51
N ALA A 12 -10.90 3.33 4.74
CA ALA A 12 -10.07 2.25 4.23
C ALA A 12 -8.99 1.88 5.25
N VAL A 13 -8.56 0.62 5.22
CA VAL A 13 -7.34 0.19 5.90
C VAL A 13 -6.28 -0.06 4.85
N ILE A 14 -5.21 0.75 4.88
CA ILE A 14 -4.03 0.54 4.06
C ILE A 14 -3.13 -0.45 4.81
N GLU A 15 -2.67 -1.47 4.11
CA GLU A 15 -1.82 -2.51 4.66
C GLU A 15 -0.43 -2.44 4.07
N SER A 16 0.59 -2.67 4.90
CA SER A 16 1.98 -2.72 4.46
C SER A 16 2.75 -3.76 5.26
N ASP A 17 3.67 -4.46 4.59
CA ASP A 17 4.62 -5.37 5.23
C ASP A 17 5.94 -4.69 5.64
N CYS A 18 6.04 -3.37 5.51
CA CYS A 18 7.18 -2.61 5.98
C CYS A 18 6.93 -2.06 7.40
N GLN A 19 7.33 -2.83 8.42
CA GLN A 19 7.12 -2.46 9.82
C GLN A 19 7.76 -1.11 10.18
N VAL A 20 8.94 -0.82 9.62
CA VAL A 20 9.66 0.43 9.85
C VAL A 20 8.84 1.63 9.36
N ALA A 21 8.33 1.55 8.12
CA ALA A 21 7.51 2.61 7.55
C ALA A 21 6.20 2.79 8.32
N VAL A 22 5.49 1.70 8.62
CA VAL A 22 4.24 1.76 9.39
C VAL A 22 4.49 2.43 10.74
N THR A 23 5.51 2.01 11.47
CA THR A 23 5.84 2.58 12.79
C THR A 23 6.19 4.06 12.69
N ALA A 24 6.99 4.46 11.70
CA ALA A 24 7.40 5.85 11.54
C ALA A 24 6.21 6.77 11.20
N ILE A 25 5.27 6.29 10.39
CA ILE A 25 4.06 7.03 10.00
C ILE A 25 3.05 7.09 11.15
N THR A 26 2.87 6.01 11.92
CA THR A 26 1.91 5.98 13.03
C THR A 26 2.45 6.59 14.33
N SER A 27 3.76 6.77 14.44
CA SER A 27 4.39 7.38 15.62
C SER A 27 4.14 8.87 15.67
N GLU A 28 3.85 9.39 16.87
CA GLU A 28 3.80 10.83 17.14
C GLU A 28 5.21 11.45 17.24
N GLN A 29 6.25 10.63 17.31
CA GLN A 29 7.62 11.11 17.36
C GLN A 29 8.07 11.65 16.00
N THR A 30 8.86 12.71 16.04
CA THR A 30 9.55 13.27 14.87
C THR A 30 10.54 12.24 14.34
N ASP A 31 10.40 11.85 13.07
CA ASP A 31 11.41 11.04 12.42
C ASP A 31 12.64 11.91 12.10
N LEU A 32 13.82 11.43 12.47
CA LEU A 32 15.11 12.08 12.21
C LEU A 32 15.90 11.38 11.11
N SER A 33 15.28 10.42 10.42
CA SER A 33 15.90 9.73 9.29
C SER A 33 16.02 10.63 8.06
N GLN A 34 16.78 10.17 7.07
CA GLN A 34 16.85 10.79 5.74
C GLN A 34 15.49 10.82 5.02
N LEU A 35 14.54 9.99 5.45
CA LEU A 35 13.19 9.88 4.90
C LEU A 35 12.15 10.70 5.68
N SER A 36 12.58 11.51 6.66
CA SER A 36 11.70 12.31 7.51
C SER A 36 10.75 13.22 6.73
N ALA A 37 11.22 13.84 5.65
CA ALA A 37 10.39 14.65 4.74
C ALA A 37 9.28 13.81 4.09
N LEU A 38 9.62 12.64 3.54
CA LEU A 38 8.65 11.72 2.93
C LEU A 38 7.63 11.21 3.96
N ILE A 39 8.08 10.89 5.17
CA ILE A 39 7.20 10.45 6.25
C ILE A 39 6.25 11.58 6.69
N ALA A 40 6.72 12.83 6.74
CA ALA A 40 5.87 13.97 7.05
C ALA A 40 4.77 14.18 5.99
N GLU A 41 5.13 14.12 4.70
CA GLU A 41 4.16 14.23 3.59
C GLU A 41 3.10 13.11 3.67
N VAL A 42 3.52 11.88 3.99
CA VAL A 42 2.58 10.77 4.16
C VAL A 42 1.68 11.02 5.37
N LYS A 43 2.22 11.47 6.52
CA LYS A 43 1.40 11.79 7.71
C LYS A 43 0.34 12.85 7.39
N ASP A 44 0.72 13.93 6.71
CA ASP A 44 -0.22 14.99 6.30
C ASP A 44 -1.34 14.45 5.40
N LEU A 45 -1.02 13.51 4.52
CA LEU A 45 -2.01 12.83 3.68
C LEU A 45 -3.00 12.00 4.52
N PHE A 46 -2.53 11.31 5.55
CA PHE A 46 -3.41 10.57 6.47
C PHE A 46 -4.28 11.49 7.33
N VAL A 47 -3.74 12.62 7.80
CA VAL A 47 -4.50 13.60 8.59
C VAL A 47 -5.61 14.24 7.75
N SER A 48 -5.34 14.54 6.48
CA SER A 48 -6.31 15.17 5.58
C SER A 48 -7.47 14.27 5.16
N THR A 49 -7.37 12.95 5.38
CA THR A 49 -8.42 12.00 4.96
C THR A 49 -8.92 11.16 6.12
N ALA A 50 -9.96 11.68 6.76
CA ALA A 50 -10.65 11.01 7.84
C ALA A 50 -11.10 9.60 7.44
N GLY A 51 -10.91 8.62 8.34
CA GLY A 51 -11.36 7.25 8.14
C GLY A 51 -10.34 6.30 7.50
N ILE A 52 -9.15 6.79 7.10
CA ILE A 52 -8.08 5.92 6.62
C ILE A 52 -7.14 5.52 7.76
N ARG A 53 -6.84 4.23 7.89
CA ARG A 53 -5.88 3.69 8.86
C ARG A 53 -4.74 2.98 8.14
N LEU A 54 -3.55 3.02 8.72
CA LEU A 54 -2.41 2.23 8.26
C LEU A 54 -2.19 1.06 9.23
N ARG A 55 -2.01 -0.15 8.68
CA ARG A 55 -1.78 -1.37 9.45
C ARG A 55 -0.58 -2.14 8.90
N PHE A 56 0.24 -2.64 9.82
CA PHE A 56 1.27 -3.61 9.48
C PHE A 56 0.66 -5.01 9.27
N VAL A 57 1.06 -5.68 8.20
CA VAL A 57 0.71 -7.07 7.92
C VAL A 57 1.96 -7.89 7.61
N ARG A 58 1.87 -9.22 7.73
CA ARG A 58 2.96 -10.10 7.33
C ARG A 58 3.10 -10.08 5.79
N ARG A 59 4.32 -10.25 5.28
CA ARG A 59 4.64 -10.28 3.84
C ARG A 59 3.74 -11.21 3.02
N GLN A 60 3.28 -12.32 3.60
CA GLN A 60 2.34 -13.25 2.94
C GLN A 60 1.00 -12.59 2.58
N ALA A 61 0.51 -11.65 3.38
CA ALA A 61 -0.70 -10.89 3.09
C ALA A 61 -0.44 -9.77 2.05
N ASN A 62 0.79 -9.27 1.95
CA ASN A 62 1.18 -8.25 0.97
C ASN A 62 1.77 -8.85 -0.33
N THR A 63 1.49 -10.12 -0.63
CA THR A 63 2.12 -10.84 -1.75
C THR A 63 1.82 -10.21 -3.10
N VAL A 64 0.58 -9.74 -3.30
CA VAL A 64 0.17 -9.07 -4.55
C VAL A 64 1.01 -7.82 -4.79
N ALA A 65 1.03 -6.89 -3.81
CA ALA A 65 1.80 -5.65 -3.94
C ALA A 65 3.30 -5.92 -4.07
N HIS A 66 3.81 -6.92 -3.34
CA HIS A 66 5.21 -7.32 -3.44
C HIS A 66 5.59 -7.76 -4.86
N ARG A 67 4.79 -8.64 -5.47
CA ARG A 67 5.05 -9.11 -6.84
C ARG A 67 4.95 -8.00 -7.88
N LEU A 68 3.97 -7.11 -7.73
CA LEU A 68 3.85 -5.93 -8.61
C LEU A 68 5.05 -4.99 -8.48
N ALA A 69 5.50 -4.72 -7.26
CA ALA A 69 6.68 -3.88 -7.02
C ALA A 69 7.96 -4.51 -7.59
N SER A 70 8.16 -5.82 -7.38
CA SER A 70 9.28 -6.56 -7.96
C SER A 70 9.24 -6.53 -9.49
N GLN A 71 8.08 -6.78 -10.10
CA GLN A 71 7.93 -6.75 -11.55
C GLN A 71 8.20 -5.35 -12.11
N GLY A 72 7.68 -4.30 -11.48
CA GLY A 72 7.91 -2.91 -11.90
C GLY A 72 9.37 -2.46 -11.73
N PHE A 73 10.09 -3.03 -10.75
CA PHE A 73 11.51 -2.76 -10.56
C PHE A 73 12.39 -3.48 -11.60
N GLU A 74 12.06 -4.74 -11.94
CA GLU A 74 12.82 -5.54 -12.90
C GLU A 74 12.48 -5.19 -14.36
N SER A 75 11.26 -4.72 -14.61
CA SER A 75 10.79 -4.40 -15.95
C SER A 75 11.15 -2.97 -16.32
N ASN A 76 11.88 -2.78 -17.42
CA ASN A 76 12.17 -1.45 -17.97
C ASN A 76 11.03 -0.91 -18.84
N ILE A 77 9.81 -1.43 -18.66
CA ILE A 77 8.64 -1.20 -19.50
C ILE A 77 7.48 -0.80 -18.59
N ASN A 78 6.80 0.30 -18.92
CA ASN A 78 5.55 0.68 -18.26
C ASN A 78 4.44 -0.25 -18.75
N HIS A 79 3.82 -0.98 -17.83
CA HIS A 79 2.72 -1.88 -18.12
C HIS A 79 1.43 -1.38 -17.46
N GLU A 80 0.38 -1.22 -18.26
CA GLU A 80 -0.96 -0.87 -17.81
C GLU A 80 -1.94 -1.99 -18.17
N TRP A 81 -2.96 -2.12 -17.35
CA TRP A 81 -3.87 -3.24 -17.30
C TRP A 81 -5.29 -2.72 -17.07
N PHE A 82 -6.15 -2.92 -18.06
CA PHE A 82 -7.51 -2.38 -18.07
C PHE A 82 -8.59 -3.43 -17.85
N VAL A 83 -8.35 -4.68 -18.23
CA VAL A 83 -9.36 -5.74 -18.24
C VAL A 83 -8.95 -6.93 -17.37
N ASN A 84 -7.72 -7.44 -17.55
CA ASN A 84 -7.24 -8.63 -16.85
C ASN A 84 -5.98 -8.33 -16.06
N ALA A 85 -5.87 -8.96 -14.89
CA ALA A 85 -4.65 -9.00 -14.11
C ALA A 85 -3.54 -9.82 -14.80
N PRO A 86 -2.27 -9.40 -14.75
CA PRO A 86 -1.17 -10.22 -15.21
C PRO A 86 -1.13 -11.51 -14.42
N GLU A 87 -0.79 -12.60 -15.12
CA GLU A 87 -0.80 -13.94 -14.57
C GLU A 87 0.05 -14.09 -13.30
N ILE A 88 1.12 -13.30 -13.19
CA ILE A 88 2.04 -13.30 -12.05
C ILE A 88 1.39 -12.97 -10.70
N ILE A 89 0.20 -12.36 -10.68
CA ILE A 89 -0.51 -12.08 -9.44
C ILE A 89 -1.86 -12.77 -9.33
N LEU A 90 -2.30 -13.56 -10.32
CA LEU A 90 -3.63 -14.17 -10.31
C LEU A 90 -3.80 -15.14 -9.14
N ASP A 91 -2.81 -15.99 -8.87
CA ASP A 91 -2.80 -16.89 -7.71
C ASP A 91 -2.85 -16.13 -6.39
N ALA A 92 -2.08 -15.04 -6.28
CA ALA A 92 -2.05 -14.20 -5.09
C ALA A 92 -3.38 -13.47 -4.88
N LEU A 93 -4.02 -12.98 -5.94
CA LEU A 93 -5.36 -12.39 -5.91
C LEU A 93 -6.42 -13.41 -5.51
N MET A 94 -6.38 -14.62 -6.07
CA MET A 94 -7.29 -15.70 -5.69
C MET A 94 -7.14 -16.07 -4.22
N TYR A 95 -5.92 -16.14 -3.72
CA TYR A 95 -5.66 -16.39 -2.30
C TYR A 95 -6.19 -15.28 -1.40
N ASP A 96 -6.02 -14.02 -1.79
CA ASP A 96 -6.45 -12.86 -1.01
C ASP A 96 -7.99 -12.72 -1.01
N SER A 97 -8.63 -12.88 -2.17
CA SER A 97 -10.10 -12.86 -2.29
C SER A 97 -10.79 -13.92 -1.43
N ASN A 98 -10.17 -15.09 -1.26
CA ASN A 98 -10.70 -16.17 -0.42
C ASN A 98 -10.62 -15.86 1.09
N ARG A 99 -9.96 -14.77 1.50
CA ARG A 99 -9.80 -14.33 2.89
C ARG A 99 -10.61 -13.08 3.25
N ILE A 100 -11.40 -12.54 2.32
CA ILE A 100 -12.29 -11.38 2.55
C ILE A 100 -13.67 -11.82 3.13
N HIS A 101 -13.82 -13.08 3.53
CA HIS A 101 -15.03 -13.63 4.18
C HIS A 101 -14.93 -13.67 5.70
#